data_AF-A0A2H9RM71-F1
#
_entry.id   AF-A0A2H9RM71-F1
#
_cell.length_a   1.000
_cell.length_b   1.000
_cell.length_c   1.000
_cell.angle_alpha   90.00
_cell.angle_beta   90.00
_cell.angle_gamma   90.00
#
_symmetry.space_group_name_H-M   'P 1'
#
loop_
_entity.id
_entity.type
_entity.pdbx_description
1 polymer ?
#
loop_
_entity_poly.entity_id
_entity_poly.type
_entity_poly.pdbx_seq_one_letter_code
_entity_poly.pdbx_strand_id
1 'polypeptide(L)'
;MELWQIATISATSLAIILSLILFLSRFRISIKLFHPLIMIVLIFSTGFCMRLSESQRVVDLGYFFTDLSFLFTYILFTATLILGQKKYWRVT
;
A
#
# COMPACT_ATOMS: atom_id res chain seq x y z
N MET A 1 -10.91 12.05 -17.28
CA MET A 1 -9.98 11.01 -16.78
C MET A 1 -9.99 9.88 -17.79
N GLU A 2 -8.84 9.49 -18.30
CA GLU A 2 -8.76 8.47 -19.36
C GLU A 2 -8.97 7.06 -18.79
N LEU A 3 -9.51 6.15 -19.60
CA LEU A 3 -9.83 4.77 -19.18
C LEU A 3 -8.64 4.05 -18.55
N TRP A 4 -7.43 4.26 -19.07
CA TRP A 4 -6.23 3.64 -18.51
C TRP A 4 -5.91 4.15 -17.10
N GLN A 5 -6.12 5.44 -16.80
CA GLN A 5 -5.87 6.01 -15.46
C GLN A 5 -6.80 5.38 -14.43
N ILE A 6 -8.09 5.23 -14.79
CA ILE A 6 -9.11 4.59 -13.96
C ILE A 6 -8.71 3.13 -13.71
N ALA A 7 -8.27 2.42 -14.75
CA ALA A 7 -7.82 1.05 -14.63
C ALA A 7 -6.59 0.93 -13.72
N THR A 8 -5.58 1.79 -13.85
CA THR A 8 -4.37 1.77 -13.01
C THR A 8 -4.70 2.06 -11.54
N ILE A 9 -5.53 3.07 -11.27
CA ILE A 9 -5.94 3.40 -9.89
C ILE A 9 -6.77 2.27 -9.28
N SER A 10 -7.69 1.69 -10.05
CA SER A 10 -8.52 0.57 -9.56
C SER A 10 -7.69 -0.68 -9.27
N ALA A 11 -6.76 -1.02 -10.17
CA ALA A 11 -5.88 -2.18 -10.01
C ALA A 11 -4.94 -2.03 -8.80
N THR A 12 -4.32 -0.86 -8.62
CA THR A 12 -3.44 -0.58 -7.47
C THR A 12 -4.22 -0.58 -6.15
N SER A 13 -5.40 0.02 -6.12
CA SER A 13 -6.28 0.01 -4.94
C SER A 13 -6.66 -1.43 -4.55
N LEU A 14 -7.05 -2.26 -5.53
CA LEU A 14 -7.36 -3.67 -5.30
C LEU A 14 -6.13 -4.44 -4.78
N ALA A 15 -4.95 -4.20 -5.34
CA ALA A 15 -3.71 -4.84 -4.90
C ALA A 15 -3.36 -4.49 -3.44
N ILE A 16 -3.56 -3.23 -3.03
CA ILE A 16 -3.38 -2.79 -1.63
C ILE A 16 -4.37 -3.52 -0.71
N ILE A 17 -5.66 -3.57 -1.09
CA ILE A 17 -6.70 -4.23 -0.29
C ILE A 17 -6.38 -5.72 -0.12
N LEU A 18 -6.03 -6.41 -1.22
CA LEU A 18 -5.65 -7.82 -1.17
C LEU A 18 -4.40 -8.05 -0.30
N SER A 19 -3.41 -7.16 -0.41
CA SER A 19 -2.21 -7.20 0.43
C SER A 19 -2.55 -7.05 1.92
N LEU A 20 -3.46 -6.14 2.28
CA LEU A 20 -3.96 -5.98 3.64
C LEU A 20 -4.70 -7.23 4.13
N ILE A 21 -5.60 -7.79 3.34
CA ILE A 21 -6.35 -9.01 3.71
C ILE A 21 -5.38 -10.18 3.95
N LEU A 22 -4.38 -10.35 3.08
CA LEU A 22 -3.34 -11.37 3.24
C LEU A 22 -2.48 -11.13 4.48
N PHE A 23 -2.14 -9.87 4.78
CA PHE A 23 -1.43 -9.51 6.00
C PHE A 23 -2.24 -9.84 7.26
N LEU A 24 -3.50 -9.38 7.33
CA LEU A 24 -4.39 -9.58 8.49
C LEU A 24 -4.68 -11.07 8.74
N SER A 25 -4.94 -11.84 7.67
CA SER A 25 -5.19 -13.28 7.78
C SER A 25 -3.96 -14.04 8.25
N ARG A 26 -2.76 -13.69 7.76
CA ARG A 26 -1.51 -14.36 8.13
C ARG A 26 -0.94 -13.91 9.47
N PHE A 27 -1.31 -12.74 9.98
CA PHE A 27 -0.81 -12.22 11.26
C PHE A 27 -1.03 -13.18 12.44
N ARG A 28 -2.17 -13.89 12.47
CA ARG A 28 -2.44 -14.90 13.50
C ARG A 28 -1.38 -15.99 13.53
N ILE A 29 -0.96 -16.47 12.35
CA ILE A 29 -0.02 -17.59 12.18
C ILE A 29 1.43 -17.12 12.32
N SER A 30 1.84 -16.08 11.59
CA SER A 30 3.18 -15.50 11.68
C SER A 30 3.20 -14.06 11.16
N ILE A 31 3.97 -13.17 11.78
CA ILE A 31 4.14 -11.80 11.29
C ILE A 31 5.07 -11.83 10.07
N LYS A 32 4.48 -11.92 8.87
CA LYS A 32 5.20 -11.80 7.60
C LYS A 32 4.87 -10.45 6.95
N LEU A 33 5.64 -9.42 7.32
CA LEU A 33 5.52 -8.07 6.76
C LEU A 33 6.13 -7.92 5.36
N PHE A 34 6.86 -8.92 4.89
CA PHE A 34 7.62 -8.84 3.65
C PHE A 34 6.76 -8.48 2.42
N HIS A 35 5.60 -9.12 2.25
CA HIS A 35 4.72 -8.87 1.11
C HIS A 35 4.13 -7.45 1.09
N PRO A 36 3.51 -6.97 2.19
CA PRO A 36 3.00 -5.59 2.21
C PRO A 36 4.10 -4.54 2.05
N LEU A 37 5.30 -4.77 2.59
CA LEU A 37 6.43 -3.86 2.42
C LEU A 37 6.93 -3.80 0.97
N ILE A 38 7.05 -4.94 0.28
CA ILE A 38 7.41 -4.95 -1.15
C ILE A 38 6.37 -4.18 -1.97
N MET A 39 5.09 -4.36 -1.67
CA MET A 39 4.02 -3.66 -2.39
C MET A 39 4.15 -2.14 -2.23
N ILE A 40 4.46 -1.64 -1.04
CA ILE A 40 4.75 -0.21 -0.82
C ILE A 40 5.89 0.26 -1.73
N VAL A 41 7.01 -0.46 -1.76
CA VAL A 41 8.19 -0.10 -2.56
C VAL A 41 7.87 -0.05 -4.04
N LEU A 42 7.10 -1.01 -4.56
CA LEU A 42 6.69 -1.05 -5.96
C LEU A 42 5.77 0.12 -6.31
N ILE A 43 4.78 0.43 -5.47
CA ILE A 43 3.86 1.56 -5.70
C ILE A 43 4.62 2.89 -5.64
N PHE A 44 5.48 3.08 -4.64
CA PHE A 44 6.30 4.28 -4.52
C PHE A 44 7.22 4.46 -5.72
N SER A 45 7.94 3.41 -6.12
CA SER A 45 8.86 3.47 -7.27
C SER A 45 8.12 3.75 -8.57
N THR A 46 6.96 3.13 -8.78
CA THR A 46 6.11 3.38 -9.95
C THR A 46 5.63 4.83 -9.96
N GLY A 47 5.13 5.34 -8.83
CA GLY A 47 4.71 6.73 -8.69
C GLY A 47 5.85 7.71 -8.95
N PHE A 48 7.04 7.43 -8.41
CA PHE A 48 8.22 8.24 -8.64
C PHE A 48 8.63 8.28 -10.12
N CYS A 49 8.66 7.14 -10.80
CA CYS A 49 8.94 7.07 -12.23
C CYS A 49 7.93 7.87 -13.07
N MET A 50 6.64 7.81 -12.73
CA MET A 50 5.60 8.59 -13.42
C MET A 50 5.81 10.10 -13.33
N ARG A 51 6.40 10.59 -12.23
CA ARG A 51 6.73 12.02 -12.07
C ARG A 51 7.85 12.51 -12.99
N LEU A 52 8.62 11.61 -13.60
CA LEU A 52 9.65 11.96 -14.58
C LEU A 52 9.09 12.14 -16.00
N SER A 53 7.80 11.90 -16.20
CA SER A 53 7.14 12.07 -17.50
C SER A 53 6.95 13.55 -17.86
N GLU A 54 6.96 13.86 -19.15
CA GLU A 54 6.62 15.19 -19.66
C GLU A 54 5.12 15.50 -19.59
N SER A 55 4.28 14.47 -19.46
CA SER A 55 2.82 14.64 -19.38
C SER A 55 2.38 15.00 -17.97
N GLN A 56 1.84 16.20 -17.79
CA GLN A 56 1.29 16.66 -16.51
C GLN A 56 0.30 15.66 -15.90
N ARG A 57 -0.53 15.02 -16.73
CA ARG A 57 -1.50 14.01 -16.27
C ARG A 57 -0.85 12.77 -15.67
N VAL A 58 0.30 12.37 -16.18
CA VAL A 58 1.08 11.23 -15.66
C VAL A 58 1.81 11.64 -14.38
N VAL A 59 2.32 12.87 -14.34
CA VAL A 59 2.95 13.45 -13.15
C VAL A 59 1.97 13.52 -11.98
N ASP A 60 0.74 13.98 -12.21
CA ASP A 60 -0.32 14.05 -11.18
C ASP A 60 -0.65 12.66 -10.61
N LEU A 61 -0.71 11.63 -11.48
CA LEU A 61 -0.83 10.23 -11.04
C LEU A 61 0.39 9.76 -10.23
N GLY A 62 1.58 10.20 -10.64
CA GLY A 62 2.80 9.94 -9.91
C GLY A 62 2.77 10.49 -8.48
N TYR A 63 2.24 11.71 -8.28
CA TYR A 63 1.97 12.28 -6.96
C TYR A 63 0.94 11.46 -6.17
N PHE A 64 -0.16 11.08 -6.83
CA PHE A 64 -1.17 10.24 -6.19
C PHE A 64 -0.60 8.90 -5.68
N PHE A 65 0.19 8.18 -6.49
CA PHE A 65 0.73 6.87 -6.10
C PHE A 65 1.72 6.96 -4.94
N THR A 66 2.58 7.96 -4.93
CA THR A 66 3.50 8.17 -3.80
C THR A 66 2.75 8.51 -2.52
N ASP A 67 1.72 9.36 -2.57
CA ASP A 67 0.94 9.73 -1.38
C ASP A 67 0.16 8.52 -0.86
N LEU A 68 -0.39 7.72 -1.78
CA LEU A 68 -1.02 6.45 -1.46
C LEU A 68 -0.05 5.46 -0.80
N SER A 69 1.21 5.40 -1.24
CA SER A 69 2.24 4.54 -0.64
C SER A 69 2.57 4.96 0.80
N PHE A 70 2.60 6.27 1.09
CA PHE A 70 2.75 6.78 2.44
C PHE A 70 1.55 6.40 3.31
N LEU A 71 0.33 6.65 2.84
CA LEU A 71 -0.90 6.27 3.54
C LEU A 71 -0.93 4.77 3.85
N PHE A 72 -0.57 3.93 2.88
CA PHE A 72 -0.54 2.49 3.07
C PHE A 72 0.49 2.06 4.13
N THR A 73 1.65 2.72 4.18
CA THR A 73 2.66 2.51 5.22
C THR A 73 2.11 2.83 6.61
N TYR A 74 1.40 3.96 6.77
CA TYR A 74 0.77 4.32 8.03
C TYR A 74 -0.28 3.30 8.48
N ILE A 75 -1.13 2.84 7.55
CA ILE A 75 -2.15 1.83 7.84
C ILE A 75 -1.50 0.53 8.31
N LEU A 76 -0.46 0.05 7.61
CA LEU A 76 0.25 -1.18 7.97
C LEU A 76 0.93 -1.08 9.32
N PHE A 77 1.59 0.04 9.61
CA PHE A 77 2.26 0.25 10.89
C PHE A 77 1.24 0.26 12.03
N THR A 78 0.14 1.00 11.86
CA THR A 78 -0.96 1.07 12.83
C THR A 78 -1.60 -0.31 13.05
N ALA A 79 -1.90 -1.03 11.98
CA ALA A 79 -2.44 -2.39 12.07
C ALA A 79 -1.47 -3.34 12.80
N THR A 80 -0.17 -3.23 12.53
CA THR A 80 0.87 -4.03 13.20
C THR A 80 0.92 -3.73 14.69
N LEU A 81 0.84 -2.47 15.10
CA LEU A 81 0.79 -2.09 16.51
C LEU A 81 -0.45 -2.64 17.22
N ILE A 82 -1.64 -2.43 16.66
CA ILE A 82 -2.91 -2.90 17.23
C ILE A 82 -2.90 -4.43 17.37
N LEU A 83 -2.50 -5.13 16.31
CA LEU A 83 -2.47 -6.59 16.33
C LEU A 83 -1.34 -7.14 17.22
N GLY A 84 -0.21 -6.44 17.29
CA GLY A 84 0.89 -6.73 18.21
C GLY A 84 0.46 -6.62 19.67
N GLN A 85 -0.28 -5.56 20.02
CA GLN A 85 -0.92 -5.40 21.32
C GLN A 85 -1.86 -6.55 21.66
N LYS A 86 -2.74 -6.92 20.73
CA LYS A 86 -3.66 -8.03 20.95
C LYS A 86 -2.94 -9.38 21.12
N LYS A 87 -1.87 -9.64 20.37
CA LYS A 87 -1.19 -10.94 20.36
C LYS A 87 -0.18 -11.11 21.50
N TYR A 88 0.61 -10.09 21.80
CA TYR A 88 1.76 -10.22 22.71
C TYR A 88 1.55 -9.56 24.06
N TRP A 89 0.86 -8.42 24.10
CA TRP A 89 0.73 -7.65 25.34
C TRP A 89 -0.40 -8.14 26.26
N ARG A 90 -1.25 -9.08 25.81
CA ARG A 90 -2.40 -9.62 26.58
C ARG A 90 -3.15 -8.52 27.35
N VAL A 91 -3.38 -7.37 26.70
CA VAL A 91 -4.29 -6.36 27.25
C VAL A 91 -5.71 -6.86 26.96
N THR A 92 -6.13 -7.86 27.72
CA THR A 92 -7.50 -8.35 27.84
C THR A 92 -7.63 -9.07 29.17
#